data_AF-A0A960SBB3-F1
#
_entry.id   AF-A0A960SBB3-F1
#
_cell.length_a   1.000
_cell.length_b   1.000
_cell.length_c   1.000
_cell.angle_alpha   90.00
_cell.angle_beta   90.00
_cell.angle_gamma   90.00
#
_symmetry.space_group_name_H-M   'P 1'
#
loop_
_entity.id
_entity.type
_entity.pdbx_description
1 polymer ?
#
loop_
_entity_poly.entity_id
_entity_poly.type
_entity_poly.pdbx_seq_one_letter_code
_entity_poly.pdbx_strand_id
1 'polypeptide(L)'
;MPIHLILVLAPVWLLVKEKLADRYWTIGITGAVFFLVAFSAPHSSKAIFTRKNFAEREFRWAVEQLKQEPNEEYLILDTKLSHWLSLKRQAMLIEQAKPKKEEIMDAFRSGVYREVYLLQRLHMDPVAESSNIVPEDELPGWEWEKVDEYISKPFEGVRLSRLKRNEL
;
A
#
# COMPACT_ATOMS: atom_id res chain seq x y z
N MET A 1 21.33 -0.36 10.39
CA MET A 1 21.72 -1.79 10.36
C MET A 1 23.05 -2.09 11.08
N PRO A 2 24.18 -1.34 10.94
CA PRO A 2 25.48 -1.73 11.53
C PRO A 2 25.60 -1.55 13.06
N ILE A 3 24.93 -0.53 13.63
CA ILE A 3 25.08 -0.17 15.05
C ILE A 3 24.48 -1.22 16.00
N HIS A 4 23.36 -1.85 15.62
CA HIS A 4 22.69 -2.84 16.47
C HIS A 4 23.50 -4.14 16.62
N LEU A 5 24.24 -4.53 15.57
CA LEU A 5 25.17 -5.67 15.60
C LEU A 5 26.33 -5.40 16.56
N ILE A 6 26.92 -4.19 16.50
CA ILE A 6 28.01 -3.78 17.39
C ILE A 6 27.53 -3.74 18.85
N LEU A 7 26.31 -3.26 19.10
CA LEU A 7 25.74 -3.17 20.45
C LEU A 7 25.48 -4.55 21.09
N VAL A 8 25.23 -5.58 20.28
CA VAL A 8 25.05 -6.97 20.75
C VAL A 8 26.38 -7.70 20.86
N LEU A 9 27.32 -7.48 19.94
CA LEU A 9 28.65 -8.11 20.00
C LEU A 9 29.54 -7.53 21.10
N ALA A 10 29.44 -6.22 21.40
CA ALA A 10 30.26 -5.59 22.43
C ALA A 10 30.14 -6.24 23.83
N PRO A 11 28.93 -6.51 24.37
CA PRO A 11 28.80 -7.21 25.66
C PRO A 11 29.22 -8.69 25.57
N VAL A 12 28.99 -9.38 24.44
CA VAL A 12 29.45 -10.76 24.24
C VAL A 12 30.98 -10.83 24.25
N TRP A 13 31.65 -9.88 23.59
CA TRP A 13 33.11 -9.81 23.54
C TRP A 13 33.72 -9.46 24.92
N LEU A 14 33.07 -8.57 25.68
CA LEU A 14 33.47 -8.22 27.04
C LEU A 14 33.33 -9.42 28.00
N LEU A 15 32.24 -10.18 27.88
CA LEU A 15 31.95 -11.36 28.71
C LEU A 15 32.91 -12.53 28.43
N VAL A 16 33.31 -12.73 27.17
CA VAL A 16 34.28 -13.77 26.77
C VAL A 16 35.69 -13.44 27.27
N LYS A 17 36.07 -12.16 27.31
CA LYS A 17 37.42 -11.73 27.72
C LYS A 17 37.67 -11.90 29.22
N GLU A 18 36.67 -11.73 30.08
CA GLU A 18 36.87 -11.70 31.53
C GLU A 18 36.57 -13.01 32.28
N LYS A 19 36.14 -14.10 31.61
CA LYS A 19 35.78 -15.39 32.27
C LYS A 19 34.88 -15.19 33.51
N LEU A 20 33.89 -14.32 33.40
CA LEU A 20 32.96 -14.00 34.49
C LEU A 20 32.05 -15.19 34.81
N ALA A 21 31.71 -15.36 36.09
CA ALA A 21 30.86 -16.43 36.61
C ALA A 21 29.49 -16.50 35.91
N ASP A 22 28.92 -17.71 35.80
CA ASP A 22 27.68 -18.02 35.05
C ASP A 22 26.49 -17.08 35.33
N ARG A 23 26.41 -16.52 36.54
CA ARG A 23 25.35 -15.58 36.93
C ARG A 23 25.36 -14.30 36.08
N TYR A 24 26.53 -13.81 35.69
CA TYR A 24 26.66 -12.61 34.85
C TYR A 24 26.31 -12.89 33.39
N TRP A 25 26.52 -14.13 32.92
CA TRP A 25 26.05 -14.59 31.62
C TRP A 25 24.53 -14.59 31.52
N THR A 26 23.83 -15.10 32.53
CA THR A 26 22.36 -15.11 32.55
C THR A 26 21.78 -13.69 32.53
N ILE A 27 22.37 -12.77 33.30
CA ILE A 27 21.93 -11.37 33.35
C ILE A 27 22.20 -10.67 32.00
N GLY A 28 23.37 -10.89 31.41
CA GLY A 28 23.73 -10.31 30.11
C GLY A 28 22.81 -10.77 28.98
N ILE A 29 22.54 -12.09 28.90
CA ILE A 29 21.63 -12.66 27.89
C ILE A 29 20.20 -12.16 28.12
N THR A 30 19.71 -12.19 29.36
CA THR A 30 18.34 -11.73 29.67
C THR A 30 18.17 -10.24 29.36
N GLY A 31 19.17 -9.41 29.68
CA GLY A 31 19.20 -8.00 29.35
C GLY A 31 19.22 -7.76 27.83
N ALA A 32 20.01 -8.52 27.08
CA ALA A 32 20.07 -8.42 25.62
C ALA A 32 18.75 -8.85 24.96
N VAL A 33 18.13 -9.92 25.43
CA VAL A 33 16.80 -10.38 24.96
C VAL A 33 15.75 -9.32 25.28
N PHE A 34 15.72 -8.79 26.49
CA PHE A 34 14.78 -7.74 26.87
C PHE A 34 14.96 -6.48 26.03
N PHE A 35 16.22 -6.07 25.80
CA PHE A 35 16.54 -4.93 24.95
C PHE A 35 16.11 -5.15 23.50
N LEU A 36 16.37 -6.32 22.93
CA LEU A 36 15.94 -6.67 21.57
C LEU A 36 14.42 -6.66 21.45
N VAL A 37 13.69 -7.23 22.42
CA VAL A 37 12.22 -7.21 22.39
C VAL A 37 11.68 -5.78 22.54
N ALA A 38 12.21 -5.03 23.50
CA ALA A 38 11.77 -3.66 23.78
C ALA A 38 12.08 -2.67 22.65
N PHE A 39 13.17 -2.86 21.89
CA PHE A 39 13.54 -1.98 20.78
C PHE A 39 13.09 -2.47 19.39
N SER A 40 13.00 -3.78 19.17
CA SER A 40 12.54 -4.35 17.90
C SER A 40 11.02 -4.25 17.75
N ALA A 41 10.26 -4.48 18.83
CA ALA A 41 8.80 -4.44 18.78
C ALA A 41 8.22 -3.06 18.41
N PRO A 42 8.71 -1.92 18.91
CA PRO A 42 8.18 -0.60 18.55
C PRO A 42 8.45 -0.21 17.10
N HIS A 43 9.61 -0.61 16.55
CA HIS A 43 9.98 -0.25 15.18
C HIS A 43 9.12 -1.02 14.17
N SER A 44 8.88 -2.31 14.41
CA SER A 44 7.96 -3.13 13.61
C SER A 44 6.52 -2.63 13.73
N SER A 45 6.09 -2.29 14.96
CA SER A 45 4.74 -1.79 15.22
C SER A 45 4.47 -0.50 14.44
N LYS A 46 5.37 0.50 14.50
CA LYS A 46 5.20 1.77 13.78
C LYS A 46 5.06 1.56 12.26
N ALA A 47 5.85 0.66 11.66
CA ALA A 47 5.75 0.38 10.23
C ALA A 47 4.41 -0.26 9.84
N ILE A 48 3.91 -1.21 10.65
CA ILE A 48 2.62 -1.88 10.42
C ILE A 48 1.45 -0.90 10.63
N PHE A 49 1.52 -0.06 11.68
CA PHE A 49 0.48 0.94 11.94
C PHE A 49 0.40 1.99 10.84
N THR A 50 1.53 2.48 10.32
CA THR A 50 1.53 3.45 9.22
C THR A 50 0.88 2.88 7.96
N ARG A 51 1.21 1.63 7.58
CA ARG A 51 0.64 0.98 6.39
C ARG A 51 -0.84 0.66 6.52
N LYS A 52 -1.28 0.12 7.66
CA LYS A 52 -2.71 -0.18 7.89
C LYS A 52 -3.55 1.10 7.88
N ASN A 53 -3.06 2.17 8.53
CA ASN A 53 -3.73 3.46 8.54
C ASN A 53 -3.79 4.08 7.14
N PHE A 54 -2.76 3.90 6.30
CA PHE A 54 -2.79 4.37 4.92
C PHE A 54 -3.87 3.65 4.10
N ALA A 55 -3.92 2.32 4.13
CA ALA A 55 -4.92 1.56 3.37
C ALA A 55 -6.37 1.94 3.75
N GLU A 56 -6.64 2.21 5.03
CA GLU A 56 -7.96 2.67 5.46
C GLU A 56 -8.27 4.09 4.97
N ARG A 57 -7.30 5.01 5.03
CA ARG A 57 -7.45 6.37 4.51
C ARG A 57 -7.64 6.40 3.00
N GLU A 58 -6.85 5.62 2.27
CA GLU A 58 -6.94 5.40 0.83
C GLU A 58 -8.37 4.99 0.45
N PHE A 59 -8.88 3.93 1.08
CA PHE A 59 -10.21 3.42 0.80
C PHE A 59 -11.30 4.44 1.14
N ARG A 60 -11.21 5.08 2.32
CA ARG A 60 -12.17 6.09 2.74
C ARG A 60 -12.23 7.27 1.77
N TRP A 61 -11.06 7.75 1.33
CA TRP A 61 -10.96 8.81 0.32
C TRP A 61 -11.59 8.37 -1.01
N ALA A 62 -11.26 7.17 -1.52
CA ALA A 62 -11.81 6.68 -2.78
C ALA A 62 -13.34 6.55 -2.74
N VAL A 63 -13.89 6.07 -1.63
CA VAL A 63 -15.35 6.02 -1.41
C VAL A 63 -15.97 7.41 -1.36
N GLU A 64 -15.30 8.38 -0.75
CA GLU A 64 -15.78 9.77 -0.69
C GLU A 64 -15.82 10.42 -2.07
N GLN A 65 -14.81 10.18 -2.92
CA GLN A 65 -14.82 10.62 -4.31
C GLN A 65 -15.97 9.99 -5.10
N LEU A 66 -16.15 8.67 -5.00
CA LEU A 66 -17.22 7.96 -5.71
C LEU A 66 -18.63 8.29 -5.21
N LYS A 67 -18.79 8.83 -3.99
CA LYS A 67 -20.08 9.32 -3.50
C LYS A 67 -20.51 10.63 -4.14
N GLN A 68 -19.58 11.40 -4.68
CA GLN A 68 -19.90 12.64 -5.40
C GLN A 68 -20.47 12.36 -6.79
N GLU A 69 -20.31 11.13 -7.28
CA GLU A 69 -20.80 10.69 -8.57
C GLU A 69 -22.29 10.29 -8.49
N PRO A 70 -23.14 10.82 -9.39
CA PRO A 70 -24.59 10.59 -9.34
C PRO A 70 -25.01 9.17 -9.79
N ASN A 71 -24.10 8.42 -10.40
CA ASN A 71 -24.38 7.12 -11.01
C ASN A 71 -23.83 5.99 -10.14
N GLU A 72 -24.66 5.00 -9.78
CA GLU A 72 -24.23 3.81 -9.02
C GLU A 72 -23.73 2.65 -9.91
N GLU A 73 -23.92 2.76 -11.23
CA GLU A 73 -23.62 1.75 -12.23
C GLU A 73 -22.19 1.91 -12.76
N TYR A 74 -21.19 1.75 -11.88
CA TYR A 74 -19.78 1.82 -12.27
C TYR A 74 -18.99 0.55 -11.92
N LEU A 75 -17.94 0.28 -12.70
CA LEU A 75 -16.96 -0.76 -12.44
C LEU A 75 -15.69 -0.16 -11.85
N ILE A 76 -15.18 -0.72 -10.75
CA ILE A 76 -13.89 -0.33 -10.17
C ILE A 76 -12.82 -1.36 -10.49
N LEU A 77 -11.70 -0.91 -11.04
CA LEU A 77 -10.48 -1.68 -11.24
C LEU A 77 -9.49 -1.36 -10.12
N ASP A 78 -9.16 -2.37 -9.32
CA ASP A 78 -8.25 -2.25 -8.17
C ASP A 78 -7.54 -3.60 -7.95
N THR A 79 -6.28 -3.60 -7.52
CA THR A 79 -5.60 -4.83 -7.07
C THR A 79 -6.11 -5.36 -5.72
N LYS A 80 -6.88 -4.57 -4.94
CA LYS A 80 -7.45 -4.97 -3.64
C LYS A 80 -8.99 -4.93 -3.62
N LEU A 81 -9.63 -6.06 -3.89
CA LEU A 81 -11.10 -6.16 -3.93
C LEU A 81 -11.83 -6.23 -2.59
N SER A 82 -11.15 -6.60 -1.49
CA SER A 82 -11.80 -6.92 -0.20
C SER A 82 -12.72 -5.81 0.31
N HIS A 83 -12.33 -4.55 0.10
CA HIS A 83 -13.08 -3.40 0.58
C HIS A 83 -14.30 -3.11 -0.30
N TRP A 84 -14.18 -3.26 -1.62
CA TRP A 84 -15.26 -3.01 -2.58
C TRP A 84 -16.39 -4.05 -2.48
N LEU A 85 -16.02 -5.31 -2.27
CA LEU A 85 -16.98 -6.40 -2.05
C LEU A 85 -17.84 -6.16 -0.80
N SER A 86 -17.25 -5.59 0.25
CA SER A 86 -17.98 -5.24 1.48
C SER A 86 -19.02 -4.15 1.26
N LEU A 87 -18.81 -3.26 0.29
CA LEU A 87 -19.76 -2.22 -0.11
C LEU A 87 -20.77 -2.67 -1.19
N LYS A 88 -20.74 -3.95 -1.60
CA LYS A 88 -21.56 -4.48 -2.71
C LYS A 88 -21.40 -3.68 -4.01
N ARG A 89 -20.22 -3.09 -4.25
CA ARG A 89 -19.89 -2.39 -5.50
C ARG A 89 -19.29 -3.36 -6.50
N GLN A 90 -19.51 -3.11 -7.79
CA GLN A 90 -18.91 -3.90 -8.86
C GLN A 90 -17.43 -3.55 -8.96
N ALA A 91 -16.56 -4.54 -8.73
CA ALA A 91 -15.12 -4.35 -8.78
C ALA A 91 -14.42 -5.58 -9.36
N MET A 92 -13.31 -5.35 -10.06
CA MET A 92 -12.52 -6.38 -10.73
C MET A 92 -11.02 -6.16 -10.48
N LEU A 93 -10.27 -7.25 -10.34
CA LEU A 93 -8.81 -7.15 -10.20
C LEU A 93 -8.20 -6.62 -11.50
N ILE A 94 -7.22 -5.72 -11.38
CA ILE A 94 -6.47 -5.18 -12.53
C ILE A 94 -5.88 -6.32 -13.39
N GLU A 95 -5.32 -7.36 -12.75
CA GLU A 95 -4.82 -8.57 -13.45
C GLU A 95 -5.90 -9.32 -14.25
N GLN A 96 -7.16 -9.30 -13.78
CA GLN A 96 -8.29 -9.91 -14.50
C GLN A 96 -8.81 -9.00 -15.62
N ALA A 97 -8.69 -7.68 -15.45
CA ALA A 97 -9.10 -6.70 -16.44
C ALA A 97 -8.15 -6.64 -17.65
N LYS A 98 -6.84 -6.91 -17.43
CA LYS A 98 -5.82 -6.94 -18.50
C LYS A 98 -6.24 -7.80 -19.71
N PRO A 99 -6.57 -9.11 -19.56
CA PRO A 99 -7.01 -9.93 -20.70
C PRO A 99 -8.45 -9.64 -21.16
N LYS A 100 -9.28 -8.98 -20.33
CA LYS A 100 -10.69 -8.69 -20.60
C LYS A 100 -10.94 -7.27 -21.13
N LYS A 101 -9.88 -6.60 -21.62
CA LYS A 101 -9.96 -5.20 -22.05
C LYS A 101 -11.10 -4.95 -23.03
N GLU A 102 -11.19 -5.74 -24.10
CA GLU A 102 -12.21 -5.57 -25.15
C GLU A 102 -13.62 -5.76 -24.60
N GLU A 103 -13.83 -6.80 -23.79
CA GLU A 103 -15.11 -7.09 -23.14
C GLU A 103 -15.57 -5.94 -22.23
N ILE A 104 -14.66 -5.36 -21.43
CA ILE A 104 -14.98 -4.25 -20.54
C ILE A 104 -15.24 -2.97 -21.34
N MET A 105 -14.46 -2.72 -22.39
CA MET A 105 -14.68 -1.58 -23.29
C MET A 105 -16.03 -1.67 -24.00
N ASP A 106 -16.43 -2.86 -24.44
CA ASP A 106 -17.73 -3.08 -25.07
C ASP A 106 -18.89 -2.97 -24.06
N ALA A 107 -18.72 -3.47 -22.84
CA ALA A 107 -19.66 -3.27 -21.74
C ALA A 107 -19.83 -1.78 -21.38
N PHE A 108 -18.74 -1.00 -21.39
CA PHE A 108 -18.76 0.45 -21.18
C PHE A 108 -19.46 1.19 -22.33
N ARG A 109 -19.17 0.82 -23.59
CA ARG A 109 -19.81 1.41 -24.78
C ARG A 109 -21.30 1.10 -24.88
N SER A 110 -21.69 -0.13 -24.55
CA SER A 110 -23.09 -0.57 -24.52
C SER A 110 -23.89 -0.02 -23.34
N GLY A 111 -23.22 0.62 -22.36
CA GLY A 111 -23.86 1.23 -21.20
C GLY A 111 -24.18 0.25 -20.07
N VAL A 112 -23.63 -0.98 -20.10
CA VAL A 112 -23.69 -1.92 -18.97
C VAL A 112 -22.97 -1.31 -17.76
N TYR A 113 -21.82 -0.69 -17.99
CA TYR A 113 -21.17 0.20 -17.04
C TYR A 113 -21.33 1.63 -17.54
N ARG A 114 -21.87 2.52 -16.71
CA ARG A 114 -21.91 3.96 -17.03
C ARG A 114 -20.54 4.59 -16.93
N GLU A 115 -19.75 4.13 -15.96
CA GLU A 115 -18.40 4.61 -15.69
C GLU A 115 -17.47 3.45 -15.33
N VAL A 116 -16.19 3.57 -15.67
CA VAL A 116 -15.15 2.64 -15.24
C VAL A 116 -14.06 3.42 -14.55
N TYR A 117 -13.80 3.11 -13.29
CA TYR A 117 -12.78 3.74 -12.48
C TYR A 117 -11.57 2.82 -12.30
N LEU A 118 -10.39 3.40 -12.24
CA LEU A 118 -9.13 2.74 -11.94
C LEU A 118 -8.51 3.39 -10.71
N LEU A 119 -8.26 2.60 -9.67
CA LEU A 119 -7.54 3.03 -8.49
C LEU A 119 -6.07 2.63 -8.60
N GLN A 120 -5.18 3.62 -8.57
CA GLN A 120 -3.74 3.41 -8.74
C GLN A 120 -2.97 3.92 -7.55
N ARG A 121 -2.16 3.08 -6.91
CA ARG A 121 -1.28 3.52 -5.82
C ARG A 121 -0.01 4.12 -6.40
N LEU A 122 0.48 5.13 -5.71
CA LEU A 122 1.66 5.90 -6.09
C LEU A 122 2.73 5.72 -5.02
N HIS A 123 3.95 5.43 -5.45
CA HIS A 123 5.15 5.61 -4.65
C HIS A 123 5.81 6.93 -5.02
N MET A 124 6.00 7.81 -4.04
CA MET A 124 6.77 9.03 -4.26
C MET A 124 8.25 8.76 -4.06
N ASP A 125 9.05 9.18 -5.03
CA ASP A 125 10.50 9.17 -4.87
C ASP A 125 10.92 10.40 -4.03
N PRO A 126 11.62 10.22 -2.88
CA PRO A 126 12.11 11.33 -2.06
C PRO A 126 13.08 12.26 -2.78
N VAL A 127 13.71 11.82 -3.87
CA VAL A 127 14.77 12.56 -4.57
C VAL A 127 14.24 13.23 -5.84
N ALA A 128 13.26 12.63 -6.52
CA ALA A 128 12.85 13.07 -7.86
C ALA A 128 11.60 13.97 -7.90
N GLU A 129 10.97 14.25 -6.75
CA GLU A 129 9.64 14.92 -6.65
C GLU A 129 8.56 14.31 -7.57
N SER A 130 8.82 13.12 -8.11
CA SER A 130 7.94 12.43 -9.04
C SER A 130 7.22 11.27 -8.33
N SER A 131 5.95 11.09 -8.69
CA SER A 131 5.14 9.96 -8.24
C SER A 131 5.11 8.90 -9.33
N ASN A 132 5.54 7.70 -8.98
CA ASN A 132 5.48 6.53 -9.86
C ASN A 132 4.30 5.66 -9.46
N ILE A 133 3.53 5.20 -10.45
CA ILE A 133 2.48 4.21 -10.22
C ILE A 133 3.14 2.89 -9.82
N VAL A 134 2.58 2.22 -8.83
CA VAL A 134 3.01 0.87 -8.46
C VAL A 134 2.80 -0.04 -9.66
N PRO A 135 3.80 -0.85 -10.09
CA PRO A 135 3.70 -1.65 -11.31
C PRO A 135 2.49 -2.59 -11.38
N GLU A 136 2.01 -3.07 -10.23
CA GLU A 136 0.82 -3.91 -10.11
C GLU A 136 -0.47 -3.16 -10.46
N ASP A 137 -0.51 -1.85 -10.22
CA ASP A 137 -1.64 -0.97 -10.51
C ASP A 137 -1.52 -0.30 -11.89
N GLU A 138 -0.48 -0.66 -12.67
CA GLU A 138 -0.30 -0.18 -14.02
C GLU A 138 -1.18 -0.98 -15.00
N LEU A 139 -2.02 -0.24 -15.74
CA LEU A 139 -2.93 -0.81 -16.72
C LEU A 139 -2.76 -0.11 -18.08
N PRO A 140 -1.74 -0.50 -18.85
CA PRO A 140 -1.37 0.17 -20.10
C PRO A 140 -2.36 -0.12 -21.23
N GLY A 141 -2.44 0.80 -22.21
CA GLY A 141 -3.29 0.68 -23.39
C GLY A 141 -4.73 1.15 -23.20
N TRP A 142 -5.07 1.69 -22.04
CA TRP A 142 -6.35 2.31 -21.76
C TRP A 142 -6.16 3.82 -21.64
N GLU A 143 -7.16 4.59 -22.05
CA GLU A 143 -7.13 6.05 -21.95
C GLU A 143 -7.82 6.50 -20.68
N TRP A 144 -7.04 6.95 -19.71
CA TRP A 144 -7.52 7.36 -18.40
C TRP A 144 -7.54 8.88 -18.27
N GLU A 145 -8.63 9.40 -17.71
CA GLU A 145 -8.75 10.77 -17.22
C GLU A 145 -8.56 10.77 -15.71
N LYS A 146 -7.65 11.61 -15.21
CA LYS A 146 -7.46 11.74 -13.76
C LYS A 146 -8.67 12.45 -13.16
N VAL A 147 -9.33 11.82 -12.19
CA VAL A 147 -10.41 12.43 -11.40
C VAL A 147 -9.79 13.24 -10.26
N ASP A 148 -9.05 12.56 -9.39
CA ASP A 148 -8.39 13.18 -8.24
C ASP A 148 -7.18 12.35 -7.78
N GLU A 149 -6.32 12.94 -6.96
CA GLU A 149 -5.12 12.30 -6.40
C GLU A 149 -4.94 12.69 -4.93
N TYR A 150 -4.85 11.68 -4.06
CA TYR A 150 -4.56 11.85 -2.64
C TYR A 150 -3.13 11.44 -2.33
N ILE A 151 -2.35 12.37 -1.79
CA ILE A 151 -0.97 12.13 -1.38
C ILE A 151 -0.88 12.10 0.14
N SER A 152 -0.49 10.95 0.69
CA SER A 152 -0.16 10.77 2.10
C SER A 152 1.35 10.91 2.30
N LYS A 153 1.76 12.03 2.91
CA LYS A 153 3.16 12.19 3.33
C LYS A 153 3.55 11.06 4.30
N PRO A 154 4.77 10.49 4.21
CA PRO A 154 5.87 11.00 3.40
C PRO A 154 6.01 10.43 1.98
N PHE A 155 5.55 9.21 1.66
CA PHE A 155 5.93 8.52 0.40
C PHE A 155 4.83 7.69 -0.29
N GLU A 156 3.58 7.78 0.14
CA GLU A 156 2.49 6.97 -0.40
C GLU A 156 1.38 7.87 -0.95
N GLY A 157 0.81 7.51 -2.09
CA GLY A 157 -0.32 8.22 -2.68
C GLY A 157 -1.28 7.26 -3.36
N VAL A 158 -2.43 7.79 -3.74
CA VAL A 158 -3.42 7.08 -4.54
C VAL A 158 -4.03 8.05 -5.53
N ARG A 159 -4.24 7.56 -6.76
CA ARG A 159 -4.88 8.26 -7.85
C ARG A 159 -6.14 7.52 -8.22
N LEU A 160 -7.23 8.26 -8.38
CA LEU A 160 -8.46 7.78 -8.97
C LEU A 160 -8.52 8.31 -10.40
N SER A 161 -8.62 7.40 -11.35
CA SER A 161 -8.78 7.73 -12.76
C SER A 161 -10.09 7.16 -13.27
N ARG A 162 -10.69 7.83 -14.25
CA ARG A 162 -11.90 7.41 -14.94
C ARG A 162 -11.57 7.09 -16.38
N LEU A 163 -12.19 6.07 -16.94
CA LEU A 163 -12.02 5.71 -18.34
C LEU A 163 -12.58 6.82 -19.23
N LYS A 164 -11.76 7.32 -20.17
CA LYS A 164 -12.25 8.29 -21.13
C LYS A 164 -13.27 7.65 -22.04
N ARG A 165 -14.45 8.27 -22.07
CA ARG A 165 -15.42 8.04 -23.14
C ARG A 165 -14.92 8.80 -24.36
N ASN A 166 -14.04 8.19 -25.15
CA ASN A 166 -13.74 8.73 -26.45
C ASN A 166 -15.06 8.73 -27.24
N GLU A 167 -15.54 9.93 -27.55
CA GLU A 167 -16.61 10.12 -28.52
C GLU A 167 -16.11 9.49 -29.84
N LEU A 168 -16.69 8.35 -30.18
CA LEU A 168 -16.62 7.78 -31.52
C LEU A 168 -17.52 8.61 -32.45
#